data_AF-A0A0N1BNA2-F1
#
_entry.id   AF-A0A0N1BNA2-F1
#
_cell.length_a   1.000
_cell.length_b   1.000
_cell.length_c   1.000
_cell.angle_alpha   90.00
_cell.angle_beta   90.00
_cell.angle_gamma   90.00
#
_symmetry.space_group_name_H-M   'P 1'
#
loop_
_entity.id
_entity.type
_entity.pdbx_description
1 polymer ?
#
loop_
_entity_poly.entity_id
_entity_poly.type
_entity_poly.pdbx_seq_one_letter_code
_entity_poly.pdbx_strand_id
1 'polypeptide(L)' 'MRRGDNCYSCRFWVGHGVRERGPKGTCRRYPPVVTDRYPSGAMPTTNFTDWCGEWQRNAGVREAPEPEIPGNSTLYDDM' A
#
# COMPACT_ATOMS: atom_id res chain seq x y z
N MET A 1 5.03 11.27 -3.59
CA MET A 1 4.21 10.05 -3.75
C MET A 1 4.59 9.40 -5.07
N ARG A 2 5.16 8.19 -5.05
CA ARG A 2 5.40 7.43 -6.29
C ARG A 2 4.06 6.87 -6.77
N ARG A 3 3.94 6.63 -8.08
CA ARG A 3 2.77 5.97 -8.66
C ARG A 3 2.65 4.57 -8.03
N GLY A 4 1.59 4.33 -7.26
CA GLY A 4 1.35 3.05 -6.57
C GLY A 4 1.54 3.06 -5.05
N ASP A 5 2.07 4.14 -4.46
CA ASP A 5 2.14 4.29 -3.00
C ASP A 5 0.73 4.56 -2.45
N ASN A 6 0.12 3.60 -1.78
CA ASN A 6 -1.18 3.76 -1.12
C ASN A 6 -1.30 2.77 0.03
N CYS A 7 -2.41 2.84 0.78
CA CYS A 7 -2.69 1.93 1.88
C CYS A 7 -2.62 0.46 1.45
N TYR A 8 -3.13 0.09 0.27
CA TYR A 8 -3.06 -1.29 -0.24
C TYR A 8 -1.64 -1.84 -0.34
N SER A 9 -0.68 -1.01 -0.77
CA SER A 9 0.74 -1.40 -0.90
C SER A 9 1.59 -1.12 0.36
N CYS A 10 0.99 -0.58 1.42
CA CYS A 10 1.68 -0.16 2.62
C CYS A 10 1.85 -1.31 3.63
N ARG A 11 3.06 -1.47 4.20
CA ARG A 11 3.35 -2.49 5.23
C ARG A 11 2.49 -2.41 6.49
N PHE A 12 1.88 -1.26 6.76
CA PHE A 12 1.11 -1.01 7.98
C PHE A 12 -0.39 -1.31 7.81
N TRP A 13 -0.86 -1.56 6.59
CA TRP A 13 -2.28 -1.66 6.30
C TRP A 13 -2.74 -3.11 6.29
N VAL A 14 -3.92 -3.37 6.86
CA VAL A 14 -4.55 -4.69 6.89
C VAL A 14 -5.97 -4.57 6.35
N GLY A 15 -6.23 -5.19 5.20
CA GLY A 15 -7.55 -5.19 4.57
C GLY A 15 -8.58 -6.00 5.38
N HIS A 16 -9.80 -5.50 5.44
CA HIS A 16 -10.92 -6.14 6.17
C HIS A 16 -11.54 -7.36 5.45
N GLY A 17 -11.03 -7.70 4.27
CA GLY A 17 -11.49 -8.84 3.48
C GLY A 17 -12.88 -8.64 2.88
N VAL A 18 -13.35 -9.65 2.14
CA VAL A 18 -14.57 -9.55 1.30
C VAL A 18 -15.86 -9.44 2.12
N ARG A 19 -15.84 -9.79 3.41
CA ARG A 19 -17.05 -9.86 4.26
C ARG A 19 -17.46 -8.51 4.84
N GLU A 20 -16.56 -7.53 4.94
CA GLU A 20 -16.81 -6.28 5.70
C GLU A 20 -17.34 -5.10 4.85
N ARG A 21 -17.90 -5.36 3.66
CA ARG A 21 -18.47 -4.34 2.75
C ARG A 21 -17.53 -3.18 2.43
N GLY A 22 -16.81 -3.35 1.33
CA GLY A 22 -16.11 -2.26 0.65
C GLY A 22 -14.60 -2.29 0.85
N PRO A 23 -13.88 -1.38 0.19
CA PRO A 23 -12.44 -1.51 0.02
C PRO A 23 -11.69 -0.85 1.20
N LYS A 24 -12.11 -1.19 2.42
CA LYS A 24 -11.63 -0.63 3.68
C LYS A 24 -10.64 -1.59 4.36
N GLY A 25 -9.82 -1.00 5.21
CA GLY A 25 -8.89 -1.72 6.06
C GLY A 25 -8.41 -0.85 7.21
N THR A 26 -7.61 -1.46 8.06
CA THR A 26 -7.06 -0.81 9.25
C THR A 26 -5.61 -0.40 9.00
N CYS A 27 -5.26 0.86 9.28
CA CYS A 27 -3.87 1.32 9.30
C CYS A 27 -3.27 1.14 10.70
N ARG A 28 -2.15 0.41 10.81
CA ARG A 28 -1.45 0.11 12.08
C ARG A 28 -0.17 0.92 12.26
N ARG A 29 -0.03 2.05 11.54
CA ARG A 29 1.17 2.90 11.63
C ARG A 29 1.35 3.51 13.02
N TYR A 30 0.24 3.86 13.66
CA TYR A 30 0.20 4.48 14.99
C TYR A 30 -0.60 3.60 15.95
N PRO A 31 -0.36 3.70 17.27
CA PRO A 31 -1.15 3.00 18.27
C PRO A 31 -2.64 3.36 18.14
N PRO A 32 -3.54 2.48 18.63
CA PRO A 32 -4.97 2.75 18.56
C PRO A 32 -5.31 3.95 19.45
N VAL A 33 -6.25 4.78 19.00
CA VAL A 33 -6.69 5.92 19.80
C VAL A 33 -7.66 5.40 20.86
N VAL A 34 -7.30 5.61 22.13
CA VAL A 34 -8.16 5.30 23.28
C VAL A 34 -9.01 6.51 23.58
N THR A 35 -10.32 6.30 23.69
CA THR A 35 -11.29 7.33 24.07
C THR A 35 -12.26 6.72 25.07
N ASP A 36 -13.00 7.52 25.84
CA ASP A 36 -14.02 7.01 26.77
C ASP A 36 -15.07 6.13 26.06
N ARG A 37 -15.35 6.42 24.79
CA ARG A 37 -16.26 5.64 23.94
C ARG A 37 -15.64 4.33 23.44
N TYR A 38 -14.31 4.26 23.34
CA TYR A 38 -13.56 3.11 22.86
C TYR A 38 -12.39 2.82 23.82
N PRO A 39 -12.66 2.25 25.00
CA PRO A 39 -11.66 2.04 26.04
C PRO A 39 -10.62 0.97 25.66
N SER A 40 -10.97 0.03 24.76
CA SER A 40 -10.03 -0.92 24.17
C SER A 40 -9.15 -0.31 23.06
N GLY A 41 -9.43 0.95 22.69
CA GLY A 41 -8.85 1.63 21.54
C GLY A 41 -9.40 1.13 20.20
N ALA A 42 -9.31 2.00 19.19
CA ALA A 42 -9.58 1.63 17.80
C ALA A 42 -8.46 2.14 16.89
N MET A 43 -8.05 1.29 15.96
CA MET A 43 -7.16 1.70 14.88
C MET A 43 -7.97 2.44 13.80
N PRO A 44 -7.37 3.42 13.10
CA PRO A 44 -8.05 4.15 12.04
C PRO A 44 -8.42 3.23 10.87
N THR A 45 -9.68 3.32 10.44
CA THR A 45 -10.16 2.69 9.22
C THR A 45 -9.90 3.62 8.04
N THR A 46 -9.25 3.10 7.01
CA THR A 46 -8.81 3.84 5.80
C THR A 46 -9.24 3.09 4.54
N ASN A 47 -9.34 3.80 3.44
CA ASN A 47 -9.57 3.23 2.12
C ASN A 47 -8.24 2.70 1.55
N PHE A 48 -8.28 1.62 0.76
CA PHE A 48 -7.07 1.00 0.18
C PHE A 48 -6.28 1.98 -0.73
N THR A 49 -6.93 3.00 -1.28
CA THR A 49 -6.32 4.04 -2.13
C THR A 49 -5.73 5.22 -1.35
N ASP A 50 -5.92 5.30 -0.03
CA ASP A 50 -5.46 6.44 0.77
C ASP A 50 -3.93 6.51 0.84
N TRP A 51 -3.40 7.71 1.09
CA TRP A 51 -1.97 7.96 1.29
C TRP A 51 -1.76 9.02 2.37
N CYS A 52 -0.82 8.78 3.29
CA CYS A 52 -0.64 9.59 4.50
C CYS A 52 0.76 10.20 4.67
N GLY A 53 1.62 10.17 3.64
CA GLY A 53 3.02 10.63 3.75
C GLY A 53 3.98 9.66 4.42
N GLU A 54 3.44 8.72 5.21
CA GLU A 54 4.19 7.80 6.07
C GLU A 54 4.19 6.36 5.52
N TRP A 55 3.99 6.24 4.21
CA TRP A 55 4.00 4.96 3.52
C TRP A 55 5.37 4.28 3.60
N GLN A 56 5.36 2.97 3.83
CA GLN A 56 6.56 2.14 3.78
C GLN A 56 6.25 0.81 3.11
N ARG A 57 7.22 0.29 2.37
CA ARG A 57 7.17 -1.02 1.71
C ARG A 57 7.52 -2.13 2.71
N ASN A 58 7.05 -3.35 2.43
CA ASN A 58 7.40 -4.53 3.22
C ASN A 58 8.90 -4.81 3.13
N ALA A 59 9.56 -4.93 4.28
CA ALA A 59 10.97 -5.31 4.34
C ALA A 59 11.10 -6.76 3.87
N GLY A 60 11.53 -6.96 2.63
CA GLY A 60 11.66 -8.29 2.01
C GLY A 60 11.35 -8.31 0.52
N VAL A 61 10.58 -7.33 0.02
CA VAL A 61 10.43 -7.12 -1.43
C VAL A 61 11.61 -6.26 -1.86
N ARG A 62 12.76 -6.90 -2.12
CA ARG A 62 13.81 -6.27 -2.95
C ARG A 62 13.13 -5.99 -4.28
N GLU A 63 13.07 -4.74 -4.69
CA GLU A 63 12.82 -4.40 -6.09
C GLU A 63 13.83 -5.22 -6.88
N ALA A 64 13.35 -6.22 -7.65
CA ALA A 64 14.19 -6.76 -8.70
C ALA A 64 14.61 -5.54 -9.53
N PRO A 65 15.91 -5.36 -9.83
CA PRO A 65 16.32 -4.29 -10.71
C PRO A 65 15.42 -4.34 -11.94
N GLU A 66 14.86 -3.19 -12.33
CA GLU A 66 14.15 -3.08 -13.61
C GLU A 66 15.01 -3.79 -14.64
N PRO A 67 14.49 -4.76 -15.40
CA PRO A 67 15.26 -5.29 -16.51
C PRO A 67 15.56 -4.09 -17.40
N GLU A 68 16.83 -3.67 -17.44
CA GLU A 68 17.34 -2.80 -18.49
C GLU A 68 16.93 -3.46 -19.79
N ILE A 69 15.91 -2.95 -20.46
CA ILE A 69 15.44 -3.48 -21.75
C ILE A 69 16.60 -3.22 -22.72
N PRO A 70 17.39 -4.23 -23.10
CA PRO A 70 18.43 -4.03 -24.09
C PRO A 70 17.73 -4.22 -25.43
N GLY A 71 17.19 -3.15 -25.99
CA GLY A 71 16.55 -3.23 -27.29
C GLY A 71 15.35 -2.33 -27.43
N ASN A 72 15.61 -1.04 -27.57
CA ASN A 72 14.72 -0.13 -28.27
C ASN A 72 14.86 -0.28 -29.82
N SER A 73 15.44 -1.39 -30.28
CA SER A 73 15.49 -1.78 -31.69
C SER A 73 14.27 -2.63 -31.95
N THR A 74 13.25 -2.04 -32.57
CA THR A 74 12.16 -2.85 -33.08
C THR A 74 12.62 -3.58 -34.33
N LEU A 75 12.06 -4.75 -34.64
CA LEU A 75 12.36 -5.52 -35.85
C LEU A 75 11.99 -4.78 -37.16
N TYR A 76 11.45 -3.56 -37.05
CA TYR A 76 11.07 -2.64 -38.11
C TYR A 76 12.14 -1.57 -38.41
N ASP A 77 13.25 -1.54 -37.67
CA ASP A 77 14.40 -0.67 -37.97
C ASP A 77 15.34 -1.25 -39.04
N ASP A 78 15.11 -2.50 -39.49
CA ASP A 78 15.97 -3.26 -40.41
C ASP A 78 15.24 -3.74 -41.71
N MET A 79 14.15 -3.08 -42.12
CA MET A 79 13.51 -3.30 -43.44
C MET A 79 13.06 -1.98 -44.07
#